data_AF-A0A956IN58-F1
#
_entry.id   AF-A0A956IN58-F1
#
_cell.length_a   1.000
_cell.length_b   1.000
_cell.length_c   1.000
_cell.angle_alpha   90.00
_cell.angle_beta   90.00
_cell.angle_gamma   90.00
#
_symmetry.space_group_name_H-M   'P 1'
#
loop_
_entity.id
_entity.type
_entity.pdbx_description
1 polymer ?
#
loop_
_entity_poly.entity_id
_entity_poly.type
_entity_poly.pdbx_seq_one_letter_code
_entity_poly.pdbx_strand_id
1 'polypeptide(L)'
;GTETCNAGKWGACEGAIGPQTEACDELDNDCDGQTDDDQVCELEEAWQAALFDSGNHTDLNGDGGADLCALSDSGIECALSRGNTFKPTPEISLFDVDLASPSVFSTLRVGDVTGDGRADVCVRLPEGVRCWQGGEQGLGDSLLGPDLSDAKGWGETRYFSALRLADIDGDARADLCARGKDGLACYPSLGTGFGDARILTALSDAAGFDDVNRYGTLRLGDVDGDGRSDVCAREPQGMSCWLSTEAGFVERIAGPAWTDDAGWSDWHAWSTIRLADVDGDGRSDLCAREDEALRCYLFDGQAFSERLDGPALPSPAWDTRTALASIRMADLDGDGRSDVCVRSEQGLDCWLATDTGFDRRVLGPALAETDGWALPQNYRTLRLADINGDNRADICGRSTDGIQCWPYEGGGFGWEISGPEWSDAAGWDLPERYHSIRLAGVLGGGEVGAGGGGGLPNGNGGGAGPSTGGSSAAAPGDPGDPSGCAFSANEPSGQSTSWLSLLSLLGWGLIRRRSSARGTRRD
;
A
#
# COMPACT_ATOMS: atom_id res chain seq x y z
N GLY A 1 -29.93 6.16 -12.05
CA GLY A 1 -31.36 5.89 -11.78
C GLY A 1 -32.23 6.15 -12.99
N THR A 2 -33.53 5.85 -12.89
CA THR A 2 -34.55 6.10 -13.92
C THR A 2 -35.55 7.14 -13.41
N GLU A 3 -35.72 8.25 -14.14
CA GLU A 3 -36.81 9.21 -13.87
C GLU A 3 -38.01 8.93 -14.78
N THR A 4 -39.21 8.91 -14.19
CA THR A 4 -40.46 8.74 -14.95
C THR A 4 -41.21 10.06 -15.05
N CYS A 5 -41.49 10.53 -16.27
CA CYS A 5 -42.34 11.71 -16.48
C CYS A 5 -43.82 11.31 -16.46
N ASN A 6 -44.60 11.94 -15.58
CA ASN A 6 -46.05 11.79 -15.54
C ASN A 6 -46.73 13.17 -15.58
N ALA A 7 -47.64 13.34 -16.54
CA ALA A 7 -48.38 14.60 -16.76
C ALA A 7 -47.48 15.84 -16.90
N GLY A 8 -46.32 15.71 -17.55
CA GLY A 8 -45.37 16.81 -17.78
C GLY A 8 -44.52 17.18 -16.57
N LYS A 9 -44.52 16.35 -15.51
CA LYS A 9 -43.64 16.48 -14.35
C LYS A 9 -42.79 15.22 -14.22
N TRP A 10 -41.48 15.40 -14.07
CA TRP A 10 -40.58 14.31 -13.69
C TRP A 10 -40.87 13.87 -12.25
N GLY A 11 -41.00 12.56 -12.05
CA GLY A 11 -41.05 11.93 -10.73
C GLY A 11 -39.65 11.80 -10.13
N ALA A 12 -39.56 11.20 -8.94
CA ALA A 12 -38.28 10.89 -8.33
C ALA A 12 -37.45 9.95 -9.23
N CYS A 13 -36.12 10.10 -9.20
CA CYS A 13 -35.19 9.20 -9.87
C CYS A 13 -35.08 7.90 -9.06
N GLU A 14 -35.74 6.84 -9.54
CA GLU A 14 -35.68 5.53 -8.91
C GLU A 14 -34.32 4.88 -9.19
N GLY A 15 -33.62 4.45 -8.15
CA GLY A 15 -32.24 3.94 -8.25
C GLY A 15 -31.22 5.04 -8.56
N ALA A 16 -31.46 6.27 -8.12
CA ALA A 16 -30.40 7.28 -8.06
C ALA A 16 -29.35 6.86 -7.03
N ILE A 17 -28.08 6.86 -7.46
CA ILE A 17 -26.93 6.84 -6.57
C ILE A 17 -26.64 8.32 -6.30
N GLY A 18 -26.71 8.75 -5.04
CA GLY A 18 -26.37 10.13 -4.68
C GLY A 18 -24.85 10.33 -4.69
N PRO A 19 -24.37 11.57 -4.49
CA PRO A 19 -22.98 11.84 -4.16
C PRO A 19 -22.42 10.80 -3.18
N GLN A 20 -21.31 10.18 -3.56
CA GLN A 20 -20.51 9.31 -2.70
C GLN A 20 -19.26 10.07 -2.25
N THR A 21 -18.52 9.55 -1.29
CA THR A 21 -17.19 10.08 -1.00
C THR A 21 -16.29 9.86 -2.22
N GLU A 22 -15.42 10.83 -2.54
CA GLU A 22 -14.38 10.69 -3.55
C GLU A 22 -13.54 9.42 -3.33
N ALA A 23 -13.25 8.74 -4.43
CA ALA A 23 -12.29 7.66 -4.59
C ALA A 23 -11.34 8.10 -5.70
N CYS A 24 -10.09 7.63 -5.69
CA CYS A 24 -9.14 8.00 -6.76
C CYS A 24 -9.42 7.21 -8.05
N ASP A 25 -10.58 7.35 -8.67
CA ASP A 25 -11.03 6.54 -9.80
C ASP A 25 -11.20 7.33 -11.11
N GLU A 26 -10.69 8.56 -11.14
CA GLU A 26 -10.83 9.51 -12.25
C GLU A 26 -12.29 9.93 -12.51
N LEU A 27 -13.18 9.70 -11.54
CA LEU A 27 -14.56 10.15 -11.55
C LEU A 27 -14.78 11.19 -10.45
N ASP A 28 -15.66 12.14 -10.73
CA ASP A 28 -16.26 13.01 -9.71
C ASP A 28 -17.36 12.19 -9.00
N ASN A 29 -17.04 11.57 -7.85
CA ASN A 29 -17.96 10.69 -7.12
C ASN A 29 -18.93 11.48 -6.24
N ASP A 30 -18.52 12.64 -5.74
CA ASP A 30 -19.30 13.51 -4.86
C ASP A 30 -20.11 14.59 -5.63
N CYS A 31 -19.91 14.65 -6.94
CA CYS A 31 -20.58 15.55 -7.87
C CYS A 31 -20.40 17.04 -7.53
N ASP A 32 -19.25 17.44 -6.97
CA ASP A 32 -18.92 18.83 -6.69
C ASP A 32 -18.30 19.57 -7.92
N GLY A 33 -17.97 18.83 -8.98
CA GLY A 33 -17.37 19.33 -10.21
C GLY A 33 -15.84 19.29 -10.25
N GLN A 34 -15.20 18.68 -9.26
CA GLN A 34 -13.79 18.32 -9.22
C GLN A 34 -13.67 16.80 -9.30
N THR A 35 -12.57 16.31 -9.87
CA THR A 35 -12.30 14.87 -9.97
C THR A 35 -11.15 14.54 -9.05
N ASP A 36 -11.33 13.55 -8.19
CA ASP A 36 -10.33 13.03 -7.26
C ASP A 36 -9.68 14.12 -6.38
N ASP A 37 -10.48 15.02 -5.80
CA ASP A 37 -9.97 16.11 -4.96
C ASP A 37 -9.72 15.69 -3.49
N ASP A 38 -9.54 16.66 -2.58
CA ASP A 38 -9.27 16.42 -1.14
C ASP A 38 -8.10 15.45 -0.81
N GLN A 39 -7.11 15.37 -1.71
CA GLN A 39 -5.94 14.46 -1.58
C GLN A 39 -6.30 12.97 -1.60
N VAL A 40 -7.47 12.58 -2.14
CA VAL A 40 -7.89 11.16 -2.18
C VAL A 40 -6.87 10.27 -2.90
N CYS A 41 -6.29 10.74 -4.01
CA CYS A 41 -5.26 10.00 -4.72
C CYS A 41 -3.98 9.84 -3.93
N GLU A 42 -3.48 10.92 -3.32
CA GLU A 42 -2.30 10.86 -2.45
C GLU A 42 -2.51 9.86 -1.30
N LEU A 43 -3.71 9.88 -0.71
CA LEU A 43 -4.09 9.01 0.39
C LEU A 43 -4.19 7.53 -0.04
N GLU A 44 -4.88 7.24 -1.15
CA GLU A 44 -5.00 5.89 -1.68
C GLU A 44 -3.66 5.29 -2.11
N GLU A 45 -2.84 6.10 -2.79
CA GLU A 45 -1.49 5.73 -3.23
C GLU A 45 -0.56 5.46 -2.04
N ALA A 46 -0.58 6.35 -1.05
CA ALA A 46 0.19 6.21 0.19
C ALA A 46 -0.23 4.97 1.00
N TRP A 47 -1.54 4.70 1.08
CA TRP A 47 -2.06 3.52 1.75
C TRP A 47 -1.65 2.24 1.04
N GLN A 48 -1.78 2.19 -0.28
CA GLN A 48 -1.38 1.02 -1.05
C GLN A 48 0.11 0.71 -0.84
N ALA A 49 0.96 1.73 -0.91
CA ALA A 49 2.38 1.63 -0.60
C ALA A 49 2.68 1.09 0.80
N ALA A 50 1.88 1.48 1.80
CA ALA A 50 2.05 1.07 3.18
C ALA A 50 1.69 -0.40 3.47
N LEU A 51 1.05 -1.09 2.53
CA LEU A 51 0.65 -2.50 2.69
C LEU A 51 1.76 -3.51 2.34
N PHE A 52 2.88 -3.07 1.76
CA PHE A 52 3.90 -3.96 1.16
C PHE A 52 5.19 -4.06 1.98
N ASP A 53 5.11 -3.92 3.31
CA ASP A 53 6.26 -4.04 4.22
C ASP A 53 6.62 -5.51 4.46
N SER A 54 7.89 -5.88 4.29
CA SER A 54 8.35 -7.27 4.12
C SER A 54 8.86 -7.97 5.40
N GLY A 55 8.94 -7.26 6.53
CA GLY A 55 9.81 -7.71 7.64
C GLY A 55 9.16 -8.32 8.88
N ASN A 56 7.85 -8.23 9.10
CA ASN A 56 7.30 -8.65 10.41
C ASN A 56 6.27 -9.77 10.30
N HIS A 57 6.47 -10.82 11.07
CA HIS A 57 5.47 -11.86 11.28
C HIS A 57 4.34 -11.37 12.20
N THR A 58 3.14 -11.95 12.06
CA THR A 58 1.98 -11.62 12.89
C THR A 58 1.65 -12.69 13.94
N ASP A 59 2.61 -13.55 14.29
CA ASP A 59 2.45 -14.58 15.34
C ASP A 59 2.45 -13.96 16.75
N LEU A 60 1.26 -13.66 17.28
CA LEU A 60 1.07 -12.99 18.56
C LEU A 60 1.27 -13.93 19.74
N ASN A 61 1.12 -15.24 19.57
CA ASN A 61 1.27 -16.21 20.65
C ASN A 61 2.58 -17.01 20.61
N GLY A 62 3.39 -16.85 19.56
CA GLY A 62 4.68 -17.52 19.42
C GLY A 62 4.54 -19.00 19.05
N ASP A 63 3.45 -19.40 18.39
CA ASP A 63 3.21 -20.79 18.00
C ASP A 63 3.67 -21.15 16.59
N GLY A 64 4.25 -20.19 15.87
CA GLY A 64 4.76 -20.30 14.51
C GLY A 64 3.71 -19.99 13.43
N GLY A 65 2.43 -19.90 13.78
CA GLY A 65 1.36 -19.51 12.86
C GLY A 65 1.13 -17.99 12.86
N ALA A 66 0.94 -17.42 11.68
CA ALA A 66 0.58 -16.01 11.54
C ALA A 66 -0.87 -15.75 11.98
N ASP A 67 -1.05 -14.79 12.88
CA ASP A 67 -2.37 -14.38 13.39
C ASP A 67 -2.91 -13.16 12.63
N LEU A 68 -4.21 -12.90 12.81
CA LEU A 68 -4.90 -11.75 12.23
C LEU A 68 -5.15 -10.67 13.29
N CYS A 69 -4.92 -9.42 12.94
CA CYS A 69 -5.37 -8.25 13.71
C CYS A 69 -5.91 -7.15 12.80
N ALA A 70 -6.90 -6.41 13.30
CA ALA A 70 -7.49 -5.27 12.63
C ALA A 70 -8.13 -4.31 13.65
N LEU A 71 -8.53 -3.12 13.19
CA LEU A 71 -9.37 -2.20 13.95
C LEU A 71 -10.85 -2.46 13.66
N SER A 72 -11.61 -2.57 14.74
CA SER A 72 -13.08 -2.57 14.76
C SER A 72 -13.60 -1.15 15.04
N ASP A 73 -14.91 -1.01 15.25
CA ASP A 73 -15.51 0.26 15.72
C ASP A 73 -15.13 0.62 17.16
N SER A 74 -14.68 -0.35 17.95
CA SER A 74 -14.42 -0.18 19.39
C SER A 74 -12.96 -0.34 19.79
N GLY A 75 -12.10 -0.84 18.91
CA GLY A 75 -10.69 -1.02 19.24
C GLY A 75 -9.96 -2.00 18.34
N ILE A 76 -9.06 -2.78 18.92
CA ILE A 76 -8.24 -3.77 18.20
C ILE A 76 -8.83 -5.17 18.40
N GLU A 77 -9.24 -5.80 17.30
CA GLU A 77 -9.71 -7.18 17.26
C GLU A 77 -8.64 -8.06 16.62
N CYS A 78 -8.31 -9.17 17.29
CA CYS A 78 -7.39 -10.17 16.77
C CYS A 78 -7.97 -11.58 16.82
N ALA A 79 -7.42 -12.46 16.00
CA ALA A 79 -7.78 -13.87 15.98
C ALA A 79 -6.53 -14.73 15.78
N LEU A 80 -6.29 -15.63 16.73
CA LEU A 80 -5.11 -16.50 16.75
C LEU A 80 -5.32 -17.68 15.80
N SER A 81 -4.39 -17.93 14.89
CA SER A 81 -4.40 -19.12 14.06
C SER A 81 -4.23 -20.37 14.92
N ARG A 82 -4.81 -21.47 14.45
CA ARG A 82 -4.65 -22.83 14.98
C ARG A 82 -4.32 -23.81 13.85
N GLY A 83 -3.81 -23.29 12.75
CA GLY A 83 -3.45 -23.98 11.50
C GLY A 83 -4.60 -24.39 10.60
N ASN A 84 -5.80 -24.64 11.13
CA ASN A 84 -6.99 -24.92 10.32
C ASN A 84 -8.25 -24.16 10.74
N THR A 85 -8.10 -23.21 11.65
CA THR A 85 -9.16 -22.35 12.17
C THR A 85 -8.52 -21.15 12.88
N PHE A 86 -9.33 -20.14 13.15
CA PHE A 86 -8.92 -18.96 13.90
C PHE A 86 -9.74 -18.84 15.19
N LYS A 87 -9.09 -18.52 16.30
CA LYS A 87 -9.70 -18.31 17.61
C LYS A 87 -9.71 -16.80 17.92
N PRO A 88 -10.89 -16.15 17.94
CA PRO A 88 -11.00 -14.75 18.36
C PRO A 88 -10.45 -14.53 19.78
N THR A 89 -9.81 -13.38 19.99
CA THR A 89 -9.25 -12.96 21.28
C THR A 89 -10.14 -11.91 21.95
N PRO A 90 -9.95 -11.63 23.26
CA PRO A 90 -10.51 -10.42 23.85
C PRO A 90 -10.03 -9.17 23.09
N GLU A 91 -10.96 -8.28 22.80
CA GLU A 91 -10.70 -7.01 22.12
C GLU A 91 -10.04 -6.00 23.06
N ILE A 92 -9.09 -5.22 22.53
CA ILE A 92 -8.54 -4.06 23.23
C ILE A 92 -9.39 -2.83 22.89
N SER A 93 -10.18 -2.36 23.84
CA SER A 93 -11.02 -1.17 23.63
C SER A 93 -10.20 0.13 23.59
N LEU A 94 -10.42 0.95 22.57
CA LEU A 94 -9.80 2.25 22.37
C LEU A 94 -10.85 3.36 22.52
N PHE A 95 -11.13 3.76 23.76
CA PHE A 95 -12.14 4.77 24.06
C PHE A 95 -11.68 6.18 23.65
N ASP A 96 -12.65 7.00 23.24
CA ASP A 96 -12.46 8.42 22.88
C ASP A 96 -11.46 8.66 21.73
N VAL A 97 -11.27 7.65 20.87
CA VAL A 97 -10.47 7.73 19.63
C VAL A 97 -11.40 7.58 18.44
N ASP A 98 -11.23 8.43 17.42
CA ASP A 98 -11.88 8.26 16.13
C ASP A 98 -11.13 7.21 15.30
N LEU A 99 -11.55 5.95 15.43
CA LEU A 99 -10.94 4.82 14.69
C LEU A 99 -11.24 4.85 13.19
N ALA A 100 -12.23 5.65 12.75
CA ALA A 100 -12.50 5.88 11.34
C ALA A 100 -11.53 6.91 10.71
N SER A 101 -10.67 7.55 11.51
CA SER A 101 -9.67 8.48 10.99
C SER A 101 -8.57 7.75 10.20
N PRO A 102 -8.27 8.16 8.95
CA PRO A 102 -7.09 7.75 8.20
C PRO A 102 -5.78 7.74 8.98
N SER A 103 -5.61 8.75 9.83
CA SER A 103 -4.41 8.95 10.64
C SER A 103 -4.23 7.94 11.78
N VAL A 104 -5.25 7.09 11.98
CA VAL A 104 -5.29 6.00 12.95
C VAL A 104 -5.35 4.64 12.22
N PHE A 105 -6.38 4.37 11.42
CA PHE A 105 -6.59 3.00 10.89
C PHE A 105 -5.51 2.53 9.92
N SER A 106 -4.90 3.44 9.18
CA SER A 106 -3.82 3.09 8.25
C SER A 106 -2.49 2.78 8.95
N THR A 107 -2.41 3.00 10.27
CA THR A 107 -1.16 2.94 11.05
C THR A 107 -0.99 1.68 11.88
N LEU A 108 -1.98 0.77 11.90
CA LEU A 108 -1.81 -0.52 12.57
C LEU A 108 -0.63 -1.27 11.95
N ARG A 109 0.36 -1.60 12.79
CA ARG A 109 1.54 -2.41 12.45
C ARG A 109 1.69 -3.52 13.48
N VAL A 110 2.35 -4.59 13.07
CA VAL A 110 2.54 -5.79 13.88
C VAL A 110 4.01 -6.20 13.77
N GLY A 111 4.65 -6.57 14.88
CA GLY A 111 6.05 -7.01 14.94
C GLY A 111 6.53 -7.11 16.39
N ASP A 112 7.56 -7.91 16.67
CA ASP A 112 8.07 -8.14 18.05
C ASP A 112 8.85 -6.92 18.55
N VAL A 113 8.17 -5.95 19.16
CA VAL A 113 8.84 -4.77 19.71
C VAL A 113 9.43 -5.08 21.10
N THR A 114 9.00 -6.15 21.77
CA THR A 114 9.49 -6.47 23.12
C THR A 114 10.75 -7.33 23.13
N GLY A 115 11.01 -8.06 22.05
CA GLY A 115 12.05 -9.09 21.93
C GLY A 115 11.71 -10.37 22.67
N ASP A 116 10.43 -10.69 22.83
CA ASP A 116 9.97 -11.87 23.56
C ASP A 116 9.62 -13.07 22.66
N GLY A 117 9.84 -12.92 21.35
CA GLY A 117 9.56 -13.88 20.29
C GLY A 117 8.11 -13.89 19.83
N ARG A 118 7.27 -12.95 20.32
CA ARG A 118 5.88 -12.79 19.89
C ARG A 118 5.69 -11.43 19.24
N ALA A 119 4.85 -11.39 18.23
CA ALA A 119 4.52 -10.15 17.58
C ALA A 119 3.61 -9.29 18.49
N ASP A 120 3.87 -7.99 18.51
CA ASP A 120 3.11 -6.97 19.22
C ASP A 120 2.36 -6.09 18.21
N VAL A 121 1.27 -5.45 18.64
CA VAL A 121 0.48 -4.57 17.76
C VAL A 121 0.71 -3.11 18.13
N CYS A 122 1.18 -2.30 17.19
CA CYS A 122 1.36 -0.87 17.35
C CYS A 122 0.32 -0.08 16.53
N VAL A 123 -0.27 0.95 17.13
CA VAL A 123 -1.18 1.89 16.45
C VAL A 123 -0.79 3.31 16.82
N ARG A 124 -0.82 4.22 15.83
CA ARG A 124 -0.72 5.65 16.08
C ARG A 124 -2.07 6.20 16.47
N LEU A 125 -2.14 6.80 17.65
CA LEU A 125 -3.30 7.51 18.18
C LEU A 125 -3.05 9.03 18.10
N PRO A 126 -4.09 9.88 18.29
CA PRO A 126 -3.92 11.33 18.33
C PRO A 126 -2.85 11.81 19.31
N GLU A 127 -2.69 11.11 20.44
CA GLU A 127 -1.67 11.40 21.46
C GLU A 127 -0.27 10.82 21.19
N GLY A 128 -0.08 10.05 20.12
CA GLY A 128 1.18 9.38 19.80
C GLY A 128 1.01 7.87 19.60
N VAL A 129 2.13 7.14 19.49
CA VAL A 129 2.08 5.69 19.26
C VAL A 129 1.86 4.94 20.57
N ARG A 130 1.05 3.88 20.51
CA ARG A 130 0.92 2.87 21.57
C ARG A 130 1.06 1.48 20.96
N CYS A 131 1.76 0.59 21.66
CA CYS A 131 1.86 -0.81 21.27
C CYS A 131 1.34 -1.73 22.37
N TRP A 132 0.69 -2.83 22.01
CA TRP A 132 0.13 -3.82 22.91
C TRP A 132 0.82 -5.16 22.70
N GLN A 133 1.22 -5.77 23.81
CA GLN A 133 2.06 -6.96 23.77
C GLN A 133 1.30 -8.21 23.30
N GLY A 134 1.91 -9.01 22.43
CA GLY A 134 1.41 -10.32 22.03
C GLY A 134 1.42 -11.33 23.17
N GLY A 135 0.43 -12.21 23.19
CA GLY A 135 0.37 -13.29 24.16
C GLY A 135 -0.56 -14.44 23.78
N GLU A 136 -0.48 -15.52 24.56
CA GLU A 136 -1.23 -16.78 24.39
C GLU A 136 -2.76 -16.64 24.27
N GLN A 137 -3.32 -15.55 24.79
CA GLN A 137 -4.75 -15.26 24.74
C GLN A 137 -5.10 -14.03 23.87
N GLY A 138 -4.15 -13.53 23.09
CA GLY A 138 -4.22 -12.25 22.39
C GLY A 138 -3.43 -11.16 23.11
N LEU A 139 -3.82 -9.91 22.85
CA LEU A 139 -3.09 -8.73 23.30
C LEU A 139 -3.17 -8.50 24.82
N GLY A 140 -2.07 -8.02 25.39
CA GLY A 140 -1.87 -7.77 26.81
C GLY A 140 -1.57 -6.31 27.15
N ASP A 141 -0.58 -6.12 28.03
CA ASP A 141 -0.17 -4.80 28.52
C ASP A 141 0.32 -3.92 27.37
N SER A 142 0.18 -2.60 27.53
CA SER A 142 0.63 -1.63 26.53
C SER A 142 1.93 -0.95 26.92
N LEU A 143 2.78 -0.70 25.94
CA LEU A 143 3.95 0.18 26.03
C LEU A 143 3.72 1.48 25.28
N LEU A 144 4.33 2.56 25.78
CA LEU A 144 4.29 3.86 25.13
C LEU A 144 5.33 3.92 24.01
N GLY A 145 4.87 4.30 22.82
CA GLY A 145 5.72 4.58 21.68
C GLY A 145 6.27 6.01 21.69
N PRO A 146 7.00 6.40 20.62
CA PRO A 146 7.45 7.77 20.43
C PRO A 146 6.27 8.76 20.31
N ASP A 147 6.52 10.04 20.67
CA ASP A 147 5.55 11.14 20.57
C ASP A 147 5.33 11.55 19.10
N LEU A 148 4.60 10.72 18.37
CA LEU A 148 4.14 10.97 17.00
C LEU A 148 2.69 11.50 17.01
N SER A 149 2.40 12.47 17.88
CA SER A 149 1.05 12.99 18.11
C SER A 149 0.58 14.00 17.05
N ASP A 150 -0.73 14.22 16.97
CA ASP A 150 -1.34 15.24 16.10
C ASP A 150 -0.84 16.64 16.46
N ALA A 151 -0.63 16.91 17.75
CA ALA A 151 -0.09 18.17 18.26
C ALA A 151 1.33 18.47 17.74
N LYS A 152 2.03 17.44 17.25
CA LYS A 152 3.36 17.51 16.63
C LYS A 152 3.32 17.46 15.10
N GLY A 153 2.13 17.44 14.50
CA GLY A 153 1.92 17.44 13.06
C GLY A 153 1.80 16.04 12.44
N TRP A 154 1.90 14.97 13.21
CA TRP A 154 1.88 13.60 12.67
C TRP A 154 0.51 13.11 12.17
N GLY A 155 -0.54 13.93 12.30
CA GLY A 155 -1.85 13.66 11.71
C GLY A 155 -1.92 13.91 10.20
N GLU A 156 -0.85 14.41 9.57
CA GLU A 156 -0.79 14.63 8.12
C GLU A 156 -0.50 13.33 7.34
N THR A 157 -1.17 13.14 6.20
CA THR A 157 -1.11 11.94 5.34
C THR A 157 0.31 11.46 5.04
N ARG A 158 1.17 12.36 4.56
CA ARG A 158 2.57 12.10 4.23
C ARG A 158 3.47 11.66 5.40
N TYR A 159 2.98 11.72 6.65
CA TYR A 159 3.74 11.28 7.82
C TYR A 159 3.17 9.99 8.41
N PHE A 160 1.86 9.91 8.68
CA PHE A 160 1.29 8.70 9.29
C PHE A 160 1.35 7.48 8.37
N SER A 161 1.25 7.69 7.05
CA SER A 161 1.30 6.60 6.06
C SER A 161 2.70 5.97 5.93
N ALA A 162 3.74 6.64 6.43
CA ALA A 162 5.13 6.21 6.36
C ALA A 162 5.62 5.52 7.65
N LEU A 163 4.72 5.16 8.57
CA LEU A 163 5.07 4.39 9.77
C LEU A 163 5.33 2.92 9.39
N ARG A 164 6.45 2.38 9.86
CA ARG A 164 6.95 1.02 9.61
C ARG A 164 7.55 0.44 10.89
N LEU A 165 7.59 -0.88 10.97
CA LEU A 165 8.32 -1.62 12.00
C LEU A 165 9.43 -2.41 11.32
N ALA A 166 10.66 -2.37 11.85
CA ALA A 166 11.80 -3.11 11.29
C ALA A 166 12.94 -3.17 12.31
N ASP A 167 13.73 -4.25 12.36
CA ASP A 167 14.94 -4.29 13.20
C ASP A 167 16.08 -3.52 12.54
N ILE A 168 16.24 -2.23 12.83
CA ILE A 168 17.32 -1.43 12.20
C ILE A 168 18.65 -1.58 12.93
N ASP A 169 18.68 -2.20 14.11
CA ASP A 169 19.90 -2.29 14.90
C ASP A 169 20.43 -3.69 15.22
N GLY A 170 19.80 -4.70 14.64
CA GLY A 170 20.22 -6.09 14.60
C GLY A 170 20.07 -6.78 15.95
N ASP A 171 19.11 -6.33 16.76
CA ASP A 171 18.87 -6.85 18.10
C ASP A 171 17.65 -7.79 18.21
N ALA A 172 17.08 -8.12 17.05
CA ALA A 172 15.88 -8.92 16.83
C ALA A 172 14.60 -8.33 17.44
N ARG A 173 14.57 -7.01 17.67
CA ARG A 173 13.34 -6.29 18.01
C ARG A 173 12.92 -5.38 16.87
N ALA A 174 11.62 -5.32 16.65
CA ALA A 174 11.03 -4.37 15.74
C ALA A 174 11.19 -2.94 16.28
N ASP A 175 12.00 -2.13 15.62
CA ASP A 175 12.12 -0.69 15.84
C ASP A 175 11.01 0.05 15.13
N LEU A 176 10.67 1.23 15.64
CA LEU A 176 9.65 2.06 15.00
C LEU A 176 10.28 3.09 14.09
N CYS A 177 10.02 3.02 12.79
CA CYS A 177 10.45 4.00 11.81
C CYS A 177 9.27 4.81 11.29
N ALA A 178 9.38 6.13 11.27
CA ALA A 178 8.36 7.00 10.69
C ALA A 178 9.00 8.19 9.97
N ARG A 179 8.55 8.45 8.73
CA ARG A 179 9.03 9.60 7.97
C ARG A 179 8.32 10.87 8.42
N GLY A 180 9.07 11.82 8.93
CA GLY A 180 8.60 13.15 9.28
C GLY A 180 9.25 14.22 8.41
N LYS A 181 8.93 15.47 8.75
CA LYS A 181 9.46 16.66 8.08
C LYS A 181 10.99 16.67 7.92
N ASP A 182 11.70 16.27 8.97
CA ASP A 182 13.17 16.37 9.04
C ASP A 182 13.90 15.12 8.51
N GLY A 183 13.16 14.08 8.09
CA GLY A 183 13.72 12.82 7.60
C GLY A 183 12.95 11.59 8.09
N LEU A 184 13.48 10.41 7.77
CA LEU A 184 13.04 9.16 8.39
C LEU A 184 13.65 9.06 9.79
N ALA A 185 12.80 9.06 10.82
CA ALA A 185 13.21 8.87 12.21
C ALA A 185 12.90 7.42 12.62
N CYS A 186 13.94 6.67 12.93
CA CYS A 186 13.84 5.30 13.45
C CYS A 186 14.22 5.28 14.93
N TYR A 187 13.29 4.85 15.77
CA TYR A 187 13.40 4.80 17.22
C TYR A 187 13.69 3.35 17.63
N PRO A 188 14.92 3.04 18.09
CA PRO A 188 15.26 1.69 18.49
C PRO A 188 14.42 1.20 19.67
N SER A 189 13.96 -0.04 19.64
CA SER A 189 13.23 -0.65 20.73
C SER A 189 14.17 -1.04 21.87
N LEU A 190 13.74 -0.71 23.08
CA LEU A 190 14.39 -1.09 24.32
C LEU A 190 13.69 -2.29 24.99
N GLY A 191 12.69 -2.88 24.33
CA GLY A 191 11.82 -3.93 24.86
C GLY A 191 10.75 -3.46 25.86
N THR A 192 10.97 -2.30 26.49
CA THR A 192 10.01 -1.67 27.44
C THR A 192 9.54 -0.28 26.99
N GLY A 193 9.86 0.11 25.76
CA GLY A 193 9.69 1.45 25.20
C GLY A 193 10.72 1.68 24.10
N PHE A 194 10.93 2.93 23.70
CA PHE A 194 11.80 3.27 22.58
C PHE A 194 12.87 4.30 22.97
N GLY A 195 14.04 4.18 22.33
CA GLY A 195 15.19 5.07 22.51
C GLY A 195 15.13 6.33 21.65
N ASP A 196 16.24 7.07 21.64
CA ASP A 196 16.40 8.26 20.79
C ASP A 196 16.43 7.87 19.30
N ALA A 197 15.81 8.69 18.46
CA ALA A 197 15.74 8.44 17.03
C ALA A 197 17.11 8.53 16.33
N ARG A 198 17.39 7.55 15.47
CA ARG A 198 18.37 7.67 14.38
C ARG A 198 17.65 8.31 13.19
N ILE A 199 18.17 9.42 12.67
CA ILE A 199 17.49 10.21 11.63
C ILE A 199 18.26 10.13 10.31
N LEU A 200 17.58 9.68 9.27
CA LEU A 200 18.04 9.78 7.88
C LEU A 200 17.45 11.04 7.24
N THR A 201 18.24 12.13 7.25
CA THR A 201 17.82 13.44 6.74
C THR A 201 17.66 13.49 5.22
N ALA A 202 18.19 12.50 4.50
CA ALA A 202 18.02 12.37 3.05
C ALA A 202 16.55 12.17 2.64
N LEU A 203 15.70 11.69 3.55
CA LEU A 203 14.27 11.44 3.33
C LEU A 203 13.37 12.55 3.92
N SER A 204 13.90 13.77 4.04
CA SER A 204 13.18 14.93 4.58
C SER A 204 12.30 15.62 3.53
N ASP A 205 11.36 16.45 3.98
CA ASP A 205 10.56 17.31 3.08
C ASP A 205 11.48 18.23 2.26
N ALA A 206 12.54 18.76 2.90
CA ALA A 206 13.51 19.61 2.22
C ALA A 206 14.29 18.90 1.10
N ALA A 207 14.35 17.56 1.14
CA ALA A 207 14.90 16.71 0.09
C ALA A 207 13.84 16.28 -0.94
N GLY A 208 12.59 16.75 -0.81
CA GLY A 208 11.47 16.45 -1.70
C GLY A 208 10.71 15.16 -1.35
N PHE A 209 10.94 14.57 -0.17
CA PHE A 209 10.22 13.36 0.25
C PHE A 209 8.84 13.65 0.87
N ASP A 210 8.32 14.86 0.69
CA ASP A 210 6.91 15.21 0.92
C ASP A 210 6.00 14.86 -0.26
N ASP A 211 6.55 14.34 -1.37
CA ASP A 211 5.82 13.83 -2.54
C ASP A 211 5.57 12.30 -2.43
N VAL A 212 4.34 11.87 -2.71
CA VAL A 212 3.88 10.47 -2.60
C VAL A 212 4.64 9.53 -3.52
N ASN A 213 5.07 10.01 -4.70
CA ASN A 213 5.91 9.23 -5.62
C ASN A 213 7.31 8.90 -5.06
N ARG A 214 7.66 9.46 -3.90
CA ARG A 214 8.89 9.18 -3.16
C ARG A 214 8.60 8.50 -1.84
N TYR A 215 7.81 9.11 -0.94
CA TYR A 215 7.60 8.47 0.37
C TYR A 215 6.78 7.17 0.26
N GLY A 216 5.95 7.00 -0.77
CA GLY A 216 5.26 5.74 -1.09
C GLY A 216 6.22 4.62 -1.53
N THR A 217 7.46 4.95 -1.86
CA THR A 217 8.48 3.97 -2.26
C THR A 217 9.36 3.50 -1.10
N LEU A 218 9.15 4.01 0.12
CA LEU A 218 9.90 3.61 1.30
C LEU A 218 9.71 2.12 1.59
N ARG A 219 10.81 1.37 1.62
CA ARG A 219 10.89 -0.05 2.00
C ARG A 219 11.98 -0.23 3.05
N LEU A 220 11.78 -1.18 3.96
CA LEU A 220 12.78 -1.60 4.93
C LEU A 220 13.02 -3.11 4.78
N GLY A 221 14.27 -3.53 4.85
CA GLY A 221 14.69 -4.92 4.73
C GLY A 221 16.21 -5.04 4.68
N ASP A 222 16.75 -6.21 5.02
CA ASP A 222 18.19 -6.45 5.08
C ASP A 222 18.77 -6.60 3.66
N VAL A 223 19.38 -5.54 3.12
CA VAL A 223 19.91 -5.51 1.75
C VAL A 223 21.29 -6.14 1.71
N ASP A 224 22.11 -6.01 2.74
CA ASP A 224 23.50 -6.50 2.72
C ASP A 224 23.73 -7.85 3.43
N GLY A 225 22.71 -8.36 4.11
CA GLY A 225 22.69 -9.64 4.81
C GLY A 225 23.38 -9.58 6.16
N ASP A 226 23.43 -8.41 6.81
CA ASP A 226 24.09 -8.23 8.11
C ASP A 226 23.15 -8.44 9.32
N GLY A 227 21.87 -8.72 9.05
CA GLY A 227 20.81 -8.91 10.05
C GLY A 227 20.15 -7.60 10.50
N ARG A 228 20.45 -6.46 9.87
CA ARG A 228 19.78 -5.18 10.11
C ARG A 228 18.93 -4.83 8.90
N SER A 229 17.76 -4.25 9.16
CA SER A 229 16.94 -3.66 8.13
C SER A 229 17.54 -2.35 7.64
N ASP A 230 17.82 -2.31 6.35
CA ASP A 230 18.22 -1.13 5.61
C ASP A 230 17.02 -0.33 5.13
N VAL A 231 17.26 0.88 4.64
CA VAL A 231 16.20 1.76 4.15
C VAL A 231 16.37 1.93 2.65
N CYS A 232 15.39 1.56 1.85
CA CYS A 232 15.38 1.85 0.41
C CYS A 232 14.25 2.81 0.06
N ALA A 233 14.54 3.83 -0.75
CA ALA A 233 13.55 4.75 -1.29
C ALA A 233 14.00 5.36 -2.61
N ARG A 234 13.02 5.73 -3.43
CA ARG A 234 13.25 6.26 -4.77
C ARG A 234 13.55 7.77 -4.72
N GLU A 235 14.58 8.14 -5.46
CA GLU A 235 15.00 9.51 -5.76
C GLU A 235 14.77 9.82 -7.26
N PRO A 236 14.93 11.09 -7.73
CA PRO A 236 14.71 11.43 -9.14
C PRO A 236 15.55 10.59 -10.12
N GLN A 237 16.72 10.14 -9.68
CA GLN A 237 17.71 9.40 -10.46
C GLN A 237 17.59 7.88 -10.32
N GLY A 238 16.58 7.38 -9.60
CA GLY A 238 16.37 5.95 -9.38
C GLY A 238 16.28 5.56 -7.91
N MET A 239 16.33 4.25 -7.65
CA MET A 239 16.28 3.72 -6.29
C MET A 239 17.60 3.98 -5.54
N SER A 240 17.52 4.21 -4.24
CA SER A 240 18.69 4.26 -3.36
C SER A 240 18.40 3.53 -2.06
N CYS A 241 19.40 2.80 -1.56
CA CYS A 241 19.34 2.11 -0.29
C CYS A 241 20.41 2.67 0.64
N TRP A 242 20.04 2.99 1.88
CA TRP A 242 20.92 3.46 2.93
C TRP A 242 21.10 2.32 3.93
N LEU A 243 22.34 1.83 4.05
CA LEU A 243 22.63 0.71 4.93
C LEU A 243 22.55 1.14 6.38
N SER A 244 21.90 0.35 7.21
CA SER A 244 21.84 0.55 8.64
C SER A 244 23.12 0.02 9.28
N THR A 245 23.83 0.88 9.99
CA THR A 245 25.05 0.50 10.72
C THR A 245 24.98 1.00 12.16
N GLU A 246 25.95 0.62 12.98
CA GLU A 246 26.12 1.23 14.31
C GLU A 246 26.28 2.76 14.25
N ALA A 247 26.78 3.30 13.13
CA ALA A 247 26.91 4.74 12.92
C ALA A 247 25.61 5.40 12.37
N GLY A 248 24.55 4.60 12.16
CA GLY A 248 23.32 5.00 11.48
C GLY A 248 23.42 4.79 9.96
N PHE A 249 22.60 5.55 9.22
CA PHE A 249 22.39 5.41 7.77
C PHE A 249 23.44 6.17 6.94
N VAL A 250 24.70 5.80 7.06
CA VAL A 250 25.85 6.55 6.49
C VAL A 250 26.30 6.05 5.12
N GLU A 251 26.13 4.76 4.85
CA GLU A 251 26.48 4.15 3.58
C GLU A 251 25.27 4.14 2.66
N ARG A 252 25.48 4.43 1.38
CA ARG A 252 24.41 4.49 0.37
C ARG A 252 24.81 3.70 -0.86
N ILE A 253 23.92 2.81 -1.27
CA ILE A 253 24.01 2.00 -2.46
C ILE A 253 22.99 2.52 -3.49
N ALA A 254 23.43 2.64 -4.74
CA ALA A 254 22.53 2.97 -5.85
C ALA A 254 21.81 1.71 -6.33
N GLY A 255 20.48 1.78 -6.43
CA GLY A 255 19.65 0.75 -7.03
C GLY A 255 19.43 0.97 -8.53
N PRO A 256 18.44 0.28 -9.12
CA PRO A 256 18.09 0.42 -10.52
C PRO A 256 17.71 1.86 -10.90
N ALA A 257 18.01 2.23 -12.16
CA ALA A 257 17.79 3.56 -12.72
C ALA A 257 16.31 3.85 -13.05
N TRP A 258 15.46 3.68 -12.07
CA TRP A 258 14.02 3.97 -12.09
C TRP A 258 13.75 5.48 -11.98
N THR A 259 14.24 6.23 -12.97
CA THR A 259 14.28 7.70 -12.97
C THR A 259 12.95 8.36 -13.30
N ASP A 260 12.78 9.63 -12.88
CA ASP A 260 11.62 10.46 -13.28
C ASP A 260 11.51 10.53 -14.82
N ASP A 261 12.63 10.76 -15.51
CA ASP A 261 12.70 10.88 -16.98
C ASP A 261 12.30 9.59 -17.71
N ALA A 262 12.46 8.44 -17.04
CA ALA A 262 12.03 7.13 -17.53
C ALA A 262 10.57 6.78 -17.16
N GLY A 263 9.82 7.73 -16.60
CA GLY A 263 8.40 7.59 -16.25
C GLY A 263 8.14 6.98 -14.87
N TRP A 264 9.16 6.79 -14.03
CA TRP A 264 8.99 6.15 -12.71
C TRP A 264 8.40 7.08 -11.63
N SER A 265 8.06 8.32 -11.97
CA SER A 265 7.19 9.15 -11.14
C SER A 265 5.70 8.78 -11.29
N ASP A 266 5.35 7.97 -12.29
CA ASP A 266 4.00 7.47 -12.51
C ASP A 266 3.65 6.36 -11.50
N TRP A 267 2.44 6.42 -10.93
CA TRP A 267 1.98 5.47 -9.92
C TRP A 267 1.92 4.03 -10.43
N HIS A 268 1.68 3.81 -11.73
CA HIS A 268 1.69 2.46 -12.32
C HIS A 268 3.09 1.82 -12.25
N ALA A 269 4.14 2.63 -12.15
CA ALA A 269 5.52 2.16 -12.01
C ALA A 269 5.93 2.08 -10.53
N TRP A 270 5.96 3.20 -9.81
CA TRP A 270 6.56 3.24 -8.48
C TRP A 270 5.79 2.42 -7.42
N SER A 271 4.47 2.25 -7.58
CA SER A 271 3.66 1.46 -6.63
C SER A 271 3.96 -0.04 -6.67
N THR A 272 4.67 -0.49 -7.72
CA THR A 272 5.01 -1.91 -7.94
C THR A 272 6.33 -2.32 -7.30
N ILE A 273 7.10 -1.37 -6.77
CA ILE A 273 8.39 -1.63 -6.14
C ILE A 273 8.21 -2.51 -4.90
N ARG A 274 9.00 -3.59 -4.83
CA ARG A 274 9.11 -4.56 -3.75
C ARG A 274 10.58 -4.75 -3.37
N LEU A 275 10.77 -5.13 -2.11
CA LEU A 275 12.04 -5.52 -1.53
C LEU A 275 11.85 -6.94 -0.99
N ALA A 276 12.62 -7.91 -1.49
CA ALA A 276 12.45 -9.32 -1.16
C ALA A 276 13.70 -10.12 -1.55
N ASP A 277 14.10 -11.12 -0.76
CA ASP A 277 15.15 -12.08 -1.13
C ASP A 277 14.60 -13.07 -2.17
N VAL A 278 14.96 -12.97 -3.45
CA VAL A 278 14.41 -13.83 -4.52
C VAL A 278 15.39 -14.90 -4.99
N ASP A 279 16.64 -14.85 -4.57
CA ASP A 279 17.67 -15.84 -4.92
C ASP A 279 18.09 -16.74 -3.75
N GLY A 280 17.61 -16.44 -2.54
CA GLY A 280 17.78 -17.21 -1.32
C GLY A 280 19.16 -17.04 -0.68
N ASP A 281 19.85 -15.93 -0.96
CA ASP A 281 21.16 -15.64 -0.40
C ASP A 281 21.12 -14.96 0.99
N GLY A 282 19.92 -14.64 1.48
CA GLY A 282 19.66 -13.96 2.75
C GLY A 282 19.69 -12.43 2.63
N ARG A 283 19.75 -11.88 1.41
CA ARG A 283 19.77 -10.45 1.14
C ARG A 283 18.55 -10.03 0.35
N SER A 284 18.14 -8.78 0.55
CA SER A 284 16.96 -8.24 -0.10
C SER A 284 17.25 -7.68 -1.49
N ASP A 285 16.50 -8.16 -2.47
CA ASP A 285 16.56 -7.71 -3.87
C ASP A 285 15.46 -6.71 -4.22
N LEU A 286 15.69 -5.93 -5.28
CA LEU A 286 14.75 -4.90 -5.72
C LEU A 286 13.93 -5.38 -6.92
N CYS A 287 12.64 -5.61 -6.69
CA CYS A 287 11.72 -6.05 -7.72
C CYS A 287 10.70 -4.97 -8.09
N ALA A 288 10.35 -4.85 -9.37
CA ALA A 288 9.27 -3.97 -9.83
C ALA A 288 8.70 -4.43 -11.18
N ARG A 289 7.52 -3.91 -11.56
CA ARG A 289 7.00 -4.10 -12.92
C ARG A 289 7.71 -3.13 -13.86
N GLU A 290 8.50 -3.67 -14.79
CA GLU A 290 9.32 -2.92 -15.74
C GLU A 290 9.20 -3.53 -17.15
N ASP A 291 8.91 -2.68 -18.14
CA ASP A 291 8.52 -3.03 -19.51
C ASP A 291 7.65 -4.30 -19.58
N GLU A 292 6.45 -4.24 -19.00
CA GLU A 292 5.44 -5.29 -19.08
C GLU A 292 5.83 -6.64 -18.44
N ALA A 293 6.82 -6.68 -17.55
CA ALA A 293 7.16 -7.88 -16.77
C ALA A 293 7.61 -7.50 -15.35
N LEU A 294 7.50 -8.44 -14.40
CA LEU A 294 8.22 -8.31 -13.14
C LEU A 294 9.72 -8.48 -13.41
N ARG A 295 10.55 -7.60 -12.87
CA ARG A 295 12.02 -7.70 -12.92
C ARG A 295 12.57 -7.51 -11.53
N CYS A 296 13.48 -8.38 -11.14
CA CYS A 296 14.19 -8.32 -9.86
C CYS A 296 15.67 -8.08 -10.11
N TYR A 297 16.25 -7.09 -9.45
CA TYR A 297 17.67 -6.78 -9.51
C TYR A 297 18.33 -7.29 -8.24
N LEU A 298 19.31 -8.18 -8.41
CA LEU A 298 19.92 -8.93 -7.32
C LEU A 298 21.08 -8.16 -6.68
N PHE A 299 21.13 -8.14 -5.34
CA PHE A 299 22.23 -7.51 -4.63
C PHE A 299 23.41 -8.46 -4.42
N ASP A 300 24.50 -8.24 -5.18
CA ASP A 300 25.68 -9.13 -5.14
C ASP A 300 26.61 -8.93 -3.92
N GLY A 301 26.20 -8.09 -2.97
CA GLY A 301 27.02 -7.67 -1.83
C GLY A 301 27.74 -6.33 -2.05
N GLN A 302 27.65 -5.75 -3.25
CA GLN A 302 28.21 -4.43 -3.57
C GLN A 302 27.24 -3.56 -4.37
N ALA A 303 26.50 -4.15 -5.31
CA ALA A 303 25.55 -3.44 -6.15
C ALA A 303 24.42 -4.36 -6.64
N PHE A 304 23.34 -3.74 -7.11
CA PHE A 304 22.25 -4.41 -7.81
C PHE A 304 22.67 -4.71 -9.26
N SER A 305 23.41 -5.81 -9.47
CA SER A 305 24.22 -6.04 -10.69
C SER A 305 23.65 -7.09 -11.65
N GLU A 306 22.95 -8.10 -11.13
CA GLU A 306 22.25 -9.12 -11.90
C GLU A 306 20.74 -8.84 -11.94
N ARG A 307 20.05 -9.40 -12.94
CA ARG A 307 18.60 -9.25 -13.10
C ARG A 307 17.95 -10.60 -13.36
N LEU A 308 16.97 -10.96 -12.54
CA LEU A 308 16.05 -12.06 -12.79
C LEU A 308 14.79 -11.55 -13.47
N ASP A 309 14.40 -12.23 -14.54
CA ASP A 309 13.15 -11.95 -15.25
C ASP A 309 12.01 -12.76 -14.61
N GLY A 310 10.92 -12.08 -14.30
CA GLY A 310 9.71 -12.65 -13.73
C GLY A 310 8.57 -12.81 -14.72
N PRO A 311 7.34 -13.04 -14.23
CA PRO A 311 6.18 -13.22 -15.09
C PRO A 311 5.88 -11.99 -15.95
N ALA A 312 5.35 -12.24 -17.15
CA ALA A 312 4.84 -11.19 -18.03
C ALA A 312 3.54 -10.61 -17.45
N LEU A 313 3.52 -9.28 -17.31
CA LEU A 313 2.42 -8.47 -16.83
C LEU A 313 2.06 -7.41 -17.90
N PRO A 314 1.56 -7.81 -19.08
CA PRO A 314 1.39 -6.92 -20.24
C PRO A 314 0.23 -5.92 -20.15
N SER A 315 0.43 -4.76 -20.76
CA SER A 315 -0.62 -3.77 -20.95
C SER A 315 -1.68 -4.22 -21.97
N PRO A 316 -2.95 -3.79 -21.84
CA PRO A 316 -3.50 -2.97 -20.76
C PRO A 316 -4.00 -3.79 -19.55
N ALA A 317 -4.02 -5.13 -19.63
CA ALA A 317 -4.63 -5.99 -18.61
C ALA A 317 -4.02 -5.80 -17.21
N TRP A 318 -2.75 -5.37 -17.16
CA TRP A 318 -1.99 -5.16 -15.94
C TRP A 318 -1.79 -3.68 -15.57
N ASP A 319 -2.45 -2.75 -16.27
CA ASP A 319 -2.42 -1.32 -15.94
C ASP A 319 -3.61 -0.91 -15.04
N THR A 320 -4.26 -1.88 -14.38
CA THR A 320 -5.38 -1.62 -13.47
C THR A 320 -4.89 -1.57 -12.03
N ARG A 321 -5.54 -0.73 -11.19
CA ARG A 321 -5.19 -0.65 -9.77
C ARG A 321 -5.34 -2.00 -9.07
N THR A 322 -6.40 -2.75 -9.36
CA THR A 322 -6.63 -4.10 -8.83
C THR A 322 -5.44 -5.02 -9.09
N ALA A 323 -4.89 -5.00 -10.31
CA ALA A 323 -3.78 -5.86 -10.69
C ALA A 323 -2.47 -5.42 -10.00
N LEU A 324 -2.11 -4.14 -10.07
CA LEU A 324 -0.87 -3.61 -9.50
C LEU A 324 -0.83 -3.66 -7.98
N ALA A 325 -1.97 -3.40 -7.32
CA ALA A 325 -2.11 -3.47 -5.87
C ALA A 325 -2.01 -4.90 -5.31
N SER A 326 -2.14 -5.92 -6.16
CA SER A 326 -2.16 -7.32 -5.76
C SER A 326 -0.81 -8.03 -5.83
N ILE A 327 0.24 -7.39 -6.37
CA ILE A 327 1.59 -7.98 -6.39
C ILE A 327 2.06 -8.20 -4.94
N ARG A 328 2.20 -9.47 -4.54
CA ARG A 328 2.70 -9.92 -3.24
C ARG A 328 3.91 -10.81 -3.43
N MET A 329 4.86 -10.72 -2.51
CA MET A 329 6.04 -11.57 -2.50
C MET A 329 6.23 -12.17 -1.10
N ALA A 330 6.51 -13.47 -1.05
CA ALA A 330 6.82 -14.25 0.16
C ALA A 330 7.28 -15.66 -0.28
N ASP A 331 7.95 -16.39 0.61
CA ASP A 331 8.35 -17.79 0.37
C ASP A 331 7.14 -18.72 0.42
N LEU A 332 6.61 -19.09 -0.75
CA LEU A 332 5.40 -19.90 -0.89
C LEU A 332 5.72 -21.39 -0.74
N ASP A 333 6.91 -21.86 -1.12
CA ASP A 333 7.23 -23.30 -1.09
C ASP A 333 8.24 -23.75 -0.02
N GLY A 334 8.77 -22.81 0.76
CA GLY A 334 9.64 -23.02 1.91
C GLY A 334 11.10 -23.26 1.51
N ASP A 335 11.52 -22.80 0.34
CA ASP A 335 12.90 -22.98 -0.16
C ASP A 335 13.85 -21.84 0.23
N GLY A 336 13.34 -20.82 0.93
CA GLY A 336 14.06 -19.64 1.36
C GLY A 336 14.02 -18.48 0.37
N ARG A 337 13.39 -18.64 -0.80
CA ARG A 337 13.25 -17.59 -1.81
C ARG A 337 11.85 -16.99 -1.78
N SER A 338 11.77 -15.70 -2.05
CA SER A 338 10.51 -15.00 -2.18
C SER A 338 9.89 -15.25 -3.55
N ASP A 339 8.77 -15.95 -3.54
CA ASP A 339 7.93 -16.17 -4.71
C ASP A 339 7.07 -14.94 -4.97
N VAL A 340 6.38 -14.91 -6.12
CA VAL A 340 5.45 -13.82 -6.45
C VAL A 340 4.05 -14.35 -6.72
N CYS A 341 3.05 -13.74 -6.09
CA CYS A 341 1.64 -13.94 -6.42
C CYS A 341 1.04 -12.63 -6.91
N VAL A 342 0.28 -12.69 -8.01
CA VAL A 342 -0.39 -11.54 -8.60
C VAL A 342 -1.80 -11.92 -9.06
N ARG A 343 -2.76 -11.05 -8.80
CA ARG A 343 -4.17 -11.23 -9.18
C ARG A 343 -4.49 -10.47 -10.46
N SER A 344 -5.20 -11.14 -11.37
CA SER A 344 -5.82 -10.53 -12.55
C SER A 344 -7.32 -10.83 -12.60
N GLU A 345 -8.01 -10.33 -13.63
CA GLU A 345 -9.42 -10.67 -13.91
C GLU A 345 -9.64 -12.20 -14.06
N GLN A 346 -8.59 -12.96 -14.41
CA GLN A 346 -8.63 -14.42 -14.56
C GLN A 346 -8.45 -15.19 -13.24
N GLY A 347 -8.17 -14.48 -12.16
CA GLY A 347 -7.89 -15.04 -10.84
C GLY A 347 -6.45 -14.77 -10.38
N LEU A 348 -6.02 -15.50 -9.35
CA LEU A 348 -4.68 -15.37 -8.79
C LEU A 348 -3.72 -16.38 -9.40
N ASP A 349 -2.57 -15.89 -9.83
CA ASP A 349 -1.45 -16.70 -10.26
C ASP A 349 -0.26 -16.46 -9.34
N CYS A 350 0.45 -17.53 -9.02
CA CYS A 350 1.73 -17.46 -8.32
C CYS A 350 2.83 -18.05 -9.20
N TRP A 351 4.06 -17.57 -9.03
CA TRP A 351 5.24 -18.10 -9.70
C TRP A 351 6.34 -18.29 -8.67
N LEU A 352 6.87 -19.51 -8.62
CA LEU A 352 7.95 -19.83 -7.69
C LEU A 352 9.29 -19.35 -8.25
N ALA A 353 10.07 -18.69 -7.41
CA ALA A 353 11.42 -18.24 -7.68
C ALA A 353 12.37 -19.44 -7.78
N THR A 354 13.35 -19.33 -8.66
CA THR A 354 14.37 -20.35 -8.93
C THR A 354 15.65 -19.65 -9.35
N ASP A 355 16.75 -20.41 -9.50
CA ASP A 355 18.04 -19.88 -9.99
C ASP A 355 17.95 -19.18 -11.36
N THR A 356 16.90 -19.44 -12.15
CA THR A 356 16.73 -18.88 -13.50
C THR A 356 15.60 -17.85 -13.62
N GLY A 357 14.94 -17.51 -12.50
CA GLY A 357 13.80 -16.61 -12.45
C GLY A 357 12.53 -17.33 -11.96
N PHE A 358 11.37 -16.90 -12.46
CA PHE A 358 10.06 -17.31 -11.94
C PHE A 358 9.37 -18.37 -12.82
N ASP A 359 10.05 -19.48 -13.07
CA ASP A 359 9.71 -20.42 -14.16
C ASP A 359 8.56 -21.38 -13.82
N ARG A 360 8.17 -21.50 -12.55
CA ARG A 360 7.13 -22.43 -12.10
C ARG A 360 5.85 -21.71 -11.70
N ARG A 361 4.89 -21.62 -12.62
CA ARG A 361 3.53 -21.11 -12.32
C ARG A 361 2.72 -22.12 -11.49
N VAL A 362 2.08 -21.62 -10.44
CA VAL A 362 1.08 -22.30 -9.61
C VAL A 362 -0.22 -21.51 -9.68
N LEU A 363 -1.34 -22.18 -9.94
CA LEU A 363 -2.65 -21.53 -9.93
C LEU A 363 -3.12 -21.33 -8.50
N GLY A 364 -3.47 -20.09 -8.16
CA GLY A 364 -4.09 -19.72 -6.90
C GLY A 364 -5.59 -20.03 -6.84
N PRO A 365 -6.26 -19.66 -5.74
CA PRO A 365 -7.72 -19.63 -5.69
C PRO A 365 -8.30 -18.74 -6.80
N ALA A 366 -9.55 -19.02 -7.21
CA ALA A 366 -10.17 -18.38 -8.37
C ALA A 366 -10.34 -16.86 -8.21
N LEU A 367 -10.65 -16.39 -6.99
CA LEU A 367 -10.82 -14.97 -6.64
C LEU A 367 -11.56 -14.17 -7.73
N ALA A 368 -12.71 -14.68 -8.16
CA ALA A 368 -13.39 -14.20 -9.34
C ALA A 368 -14.02 -12.81 -9.13
N GLU A 369 -14.11 -12.03 -10.19
CA GLU A 369 -14.76 -10.71 -10.13
C GLU A 369 -16.25 -10.79 -9.80
N THR A 370 -16.91 -11.88 -10.22
CA THR A 370 -18.31 -12.17 -9.87
C THR A 370 -18.53 -12.34 -8.36
N ASP A 371 -17.47 -12.65 -7.64
CA ASP A 371 -17.45 -12.83 -6.18
C ASP A 371 -16.89 -11.58 -5.48
N GLY A 372 -16.80 -10.45 -6.19
CA GLY A 372 -16.42 -9.15 -5.65
C GLY A 372 -14.91 -8.89 -5.58
N TRP A 373 -14.05 -9.77 -6.10
CA TRP A 373 -12.59 -9.60 -5.99
C TRP A 373 -11.97 -8.50 -6.87
N ALA A 374 -12.78 -7.82 -7.68
CA ALA A 374 -12.40 -6.57 -8.34
C ALA A 374 -12.54 -5.35 -7.41
N LEU A 375 -13.19 -5.50 -6.25
CA LEU A 375 -13.49 -4.41 -5.33
C LEU A 375 -12.34 -4.17 -4.34
N PRO A 376 -12.01 -2.90 -4.00
CA PRO A 376 -10.90 -2.56 -3.11
C PRO A 376 -10.90 -3.26 -1.75
N GLN A 377 -12.08 -3.39 -1.14
CA GLN A 377 -12.26 -4.05 0.15
C GLN A 377 -11.86 -5.54 0.14
N ASN A 378 -11.70 -6.14 -1.05
CA ASN A 378 -11.26 -7.53 -1.19
C ASN A 378 -9.81 -7.59 -1.69
N TYR A 379 -9.47 -7.04 -2.87
CA TYR A 379 -8.12 -7.22 -3.42
C TYR A 379 -7.00 -6.55 -2.58
N ARG A 380 -7.30 -5.45 -1.87
CA ARG A 380 -6.30 -4.78 -1.00
C ARG A 380 -5.99 -5.60 0.24
N THR A 381 -6.81 -6.59 0.57
CA THR A 381 -6.64 -7.44 1.76
C THR A 381 -5.86 -8.72 1.48
N LEU A 382 -5.49 -8.99 0.22
CA LEU A 382 -4.64 -10.14 -0.10
C LEU A 382 -3.31 -10.06 0.64
N ARG A 383 -2.96 -11.15 1.32
CA ARG A 383 -1.72 -11.34 2.08
C ARG A 383 -1.16 -12.73 1.82
N LEU A 384 0.16 -12.83 1.99
CA LEU A 384 0.89 -14.08 2.05
C LEU A 384 1.42 -14.24 3.47
N ALA A 385 1.05 -15.33 4.14
CA ALA A 385 1.52 -15.62 5.49
C ALA A 385 1.38 -17.11 5.82
N ASP A 386 2.31 -17.70 6.54
CA ASP A 386 2.24 -19.06 7.08
C ASP A 386 1.25 -19.10 8.23
N ILE A 387 -0.02 -19.45 7.96
CA ILE A 387 -1.03 -19.54 9.02
C ILE A 387 -0.98 -20.88 9.73
N ASN A 388 -0.22 -21.85 9.22
CA ASN A 388 -0.28 -23.23 9.70
C ASN A 388 1.02 -23.75 10.34
N GLY A 389 2.05 -22.91 10.38
CA GLY A 389 3.34 -23.17 11.01
C GLY A 389 4.20 -24.17 10.25
N ASP A 390 4.03 -24.30 8.94
CA ASP A 390 4.81 -25.21 8.09
C ASP A 390 5.97 -24.53 7.33
N ASN A 391 6.24 -23.27 7.64
CA ASN A 391 7.21 -22.37 7.02
C ASN A 391 6.97 -22.17 5.52
N ARG A 392 5.71 -22.22 5.07
CA ARG A 392 5.32 -21.92 3.70
C ARG A 392 4.22 -20.88 3.71
N ALA A 393 4.27 -19.92 2.78
CA ALA A 393 3.24 -18.90 2.74
C ALA A 393 1.89 -19.52 2.36
N ASP A 394 0.85 -19.11 3.06
CA ASP A 394 -0.52 -19.36 2.67
C ASP A 394 -1.12 -18.08 2.11
N ILE A 395 -2.16 -18.22 1.29
CA ILE A 395 -2.88 -17.06 0.74
C ILE A 395 -4.06 -16.78 1.63
N CYS A 396 -4.18 -15.54 2.10
CA CYS A 396 -5.37 -15.09 2.79
C CYS A 396 -5.90 -13.80 2.18
N GLY A 397 -7.21 -13.63 2.23
CA GLY A 397 -7.85 -12.38 1.88
C GLY A 397 -9.27 -12.34 2.39
N ARG A 398 -9.81 -11.13 2.43
CA ARG A 398 -11.17 -10.85 2.85
C ARG A 398 -12.09 -10.92 1.63
N SER A 399 -13.16 -11.70 1.76
CA SER A 399 -14.27 -11.77 0.82
C SER A 399 -15.53 -11.13 1.41
N THR A 400 -16.64 -11.14 0.68
CA THR A 400 -17.94 -10.67 1.17
C THR A 400 -18.42 -11.42 2.42
N ASP A 401 -17.99 -12.68 2.59
CA ASP A 401 -18.41 -13.58 3.65
C ASP A 401 -17.45 -13.62 4.85
N GLY A 402 -16.27 -12.99 4.73
CA GLY A 402 -15.25 -12.94 5.79
C GLY A 402 -13.83 -13.20 5.32
N ILE A 403 -12.92 -13.45 6.27
CA ILE A 403 -11.55 -13.87 5.92
C ILE A 403 -11.55 -15.30 5.40
N GLN A 404 -10.88 -15.53 4.27
CA GLN A 404 -10.65 -16.83 3.67
C GLN A 404 -9.15 -17.03 3.48
N CYS A 405 -8.66 -18.22 3.85
CA CYS A 405 -7.26 -18.59 3.72
C CYS A 405 -7.12 -19.93 2.98
N TRP A 406 -6.06 -20.07 2.18
CA TRP A 406 -5.78 -21.27 1.40
C TRP A 406 -4.32 -21.68 1.62
N PRO A 407 -4.09 -22.80 2.33
CA PRO A 407 -2.73 -23.26 2.58
C PRO A 407 -2.02 -23.77 1.34
N TYR A 408 -0.71 -23.59 1.25
CA TYR A 408 0.08 -24.15 0.16
C TYR A 408 0.47 -25.62 0.43
N GLU A 409 0.24 -26.50 -0.55
CA GLU A 409 0.46 -27.95 -0.41
C GLU A 409 1.56 -28.50 -1.35
N GLY A 410 2.51 -27.66 -1.78
CA GLY A 410 3.70 -28.10 -2.55
C GLY A 410 3.52 -28.13 -4.07
N GLY A 411 2.33 -27.84 -4.58
CA GLY A 411 2.04 -27.75 -6.02
C GLY A 411 0.76 -27.02 -6.37
N GLY A 412 0.17 -26.33 -5.42
CA GLY A 412 -1.16 -25.74 -5.47
C GLY A 412 -1.65 -25.45 -4.07
N PHE A 413 -2.86 -24.93 -3.99
CA PHE A 413 -3.49 -24.54 -2.74
C PHE A 413 -4.54 -25.55 -2.31
N GLY A 414 -4.59 -25.81 -1.01
CA GLY A 414 -5.51 -26.72 -0.35
C GLY A 414 -6.93 -26.16 -0.25
N TRP A 415 -7.71 -26.77 0.64
CA TRP A 415 -9.07 -26.31 0.94
C TRP A 415 -9.05 -24.96 1.67
N GLU A 416 -10.11 -24.18 1.45
CA GLU A 416 -10.32 -22.93 2.18
C GLU A 416 -10.50 -23.18 3.68
N ILE A 417 -9.78 -22.39 4.48
CA ILE A 417 -9.92 -22.25 5.92
C ILE A 417 -10.60 -20.91 6.18
N SER A 418 -11.74 -20.98 6.87
CA SER A 418 -12.47 -19.78 7.24
C SER A 418 -11.83 -19.10 8.45
N GLY A 419 -11.59 -17.81 8.30
CA GLY A 419 -11.09 -16.92 9.36
C GLY A 419 -12.22 -16.25 10.15
N PRO A 420 -11.91 -15.11 10.79
CA PRO A 420 -12.92 -14.26 11.43
C PRO A 420 -14.05 -13.86 10.47
N GLU A 421 -15.25 -13.65 11.01
CA GLU A 421 -16.46 -13.37 10.21
C GLU A 421 -16.27 -12.17 9.29
N TRP A 422 -15.59 -11.11 9.75
CA TRP A 422 -15.20 -9.87 9.05
C TRP A 422 -15.83 -9.63 7.65
N SER A 423 -17.16 -9.68 7.58
CA SER A 423 -17.97 -9.78 6.35
C SER A 423 -18.59 -8.43 5.98
N ASP A 424 -19.18 -8.34 4.78
CA ASP A 424 -19.91 -7.13 4.35
C ASP A 424 -21.09 -6.87 5.30
N ALA A 425 -21.79 -7.95 5.67
CA ALA A 425 -22.93 -7.88 6.58
C ALA A 425 -22.54 -7.37 7.98
N ALA A 426 -21.29 -7.58 8.38
CA ALA A 426 -20.72 -7.08 9.61
C ALA A 426 -20.09 -5.66 9.46
N GLY A 427 -20.08 -5.07 8.26
CA GLY A 427 -19.54 -3.73 7.97
C GLY A 427 -18.04 -3.69 7.70
N TRP A 428 -17.42 -4.83 7.39
CA TRP A 428 -15.98 -4.92 7.10
C TRP A 428 -15.61 -4.56 5.65
N ASP A 429 -16.60 -4.10 4.87
CA ASP A 429 -16.41 -3.44 3.58
C ASP A 429 -16.06 -1.95 3.70
N LEU A 430 -16.11 -1.40 4.92
CA LEU A 430 -15.71 -0.02 5.21
C LEU A 430 -14.18 0.18 5.15
N PRO A 431 -13.66 1.25 4.51
CA PRO A 431 -12.23 1.54 4.40
C PRO A 431 -11.46 1.46 5.70
N GLU A 432 -11.99 2.06 6.76
CA GLU A 432 -11.37 2.10 8.08
C GLU A 432 -11.13 0.71 8.69
N ARG A 433 -11.90 -0.31 8.26
CA ARG A 433 -11.74 -1.67 8.73
C ARG A 433 -10.83 -2.48 7.81
N TYR A 434 -11.16 -2.61 6.52
CA TYR A 434 -10.38 -3.49 5.65
C TYR A 434 -8.94 -3.00 5.42
N HIS A 435 -8.68 -1.68 5.47
CA HIS A 435 -7.30 -1.15 5.39
C HIS A 435 -6.47 -1.46 6.64
N SER A 436 -7.10 -1.71 7.78
CA SER A 436 -6.42 -2.01 9.04
C SER A 436 -6.02 -3.48 9.18
N ILE A 437 -6.54 -4.38 8.33
CA ILE A 437 -6.25 -5.82 8.37
C ILE A 437 -4.75 -6.06 8.17
N ARG A 438 -4.14 -6.73 9.15
CA ARG A 438 -2.76 -7.21 9.12
C ARG A 438 -2.72 -8.72 9.31
N LEU A 439 -1.93 -9.32 8.44
CA LEU A 439 -1.52 -10.70 8.42
C LEU A 439 -0.28 -10.73 7.54
N ALA A 440 0.82 -11.23 8.07
CA ALA A 440 2.08 -11.29 7.37
C ALA A 440 2.98 -12.36 8.01
N GLY A 441 3.92 -12.84 7.21
CA GLY A 441 5.02 -13.65 7.69
C GLY A 441 5.07 -15.02 7.04
N VAL A 442 6.16 -15.29 6.35
CA VAL A 442 6.84 -16.59 6.44
C VAL A 442 8.18 -16.24 7.06
N LEU A 443 8.71 -17.07 7.94
CA LEU A 443 10.09 -16.92 8.42
C LEU A 443 11.05 -17.23 7.25
N GLY A 444 11.12 -16.32 6.28
CA GLY A 444 12.15 -16.32 5.24
C GLY A 444 13.49 -16.23 5.93
N GLY A 445 14.43 -17.10 5.54
CA GLY A 445 15.69 -17.30 6.24
C GLY A 445 16.57 -16.05 6.29
N GLY A 446 16.36 -15.22 7.30
CA GLY A 446 17.19 -14.05 7.62
C GLY A 446 17.14 -13.67 9.11
N GLU A 447 15.98 -13.80 9.76
CA GLU A 447 15.83 -13.39 11.17
C GLU A 447 15.98 -14.53 12.20
N VAL A 448 16.20 -15.78 11.75
CA VAL A 448 16.48 -16.90 12.65
C VAL A 448 17.88 -17.47 12.42
N GLY A 449 18.82 -17.04 13.27
CA GLY A 449 20.11 -17.70 13.42
C GLY A 449 19.95 -19.16 13.87
N ALA A 450 19.98 -20.11 12.93
CA ALA A 450 20.30 -21.52 13.19
C ALA A 450 20.72 -22.23 11.88
N GLY A 451 22.02 -22.48 11.72
CA GLY A 451 22.60 -23.01 10.48
C GLY A 451 22.31 -24.48 10.13
N GLY A 452 22.38 -24.79 8.83
CA GLY A 452 22.45 -26.15 8.29
C GLY A 452 22.37 -26.21 6.76
N GLY A 453 23.51 -26.25 6.08
CA GLY A 453 23.59 -26.22 4.61
C GLY A 453 23.43 -27.57 3.88
N GLY A 454 23.17 -27.45 2.57
CA GLY A 454 23.24 -28.48 1.53
C GLY A 454 22.07 -28.32 0.54
N GLY A 455 22.22 -27.81 -0.68
CA GLY A 455 23.14 -28.24 -1.74
C GLY A 455 22.33 -28.87 -2.89
N LEU A 456 21.88 -28.04 -3.84
CA LEU A 456 21.23 -28.45 -5.09
C LEU A 456 22.22 -29.15 -6.06
N PRO A 457 21.70 -29.91 -7.04
CA PRO A 457 22.32 -29.86 -8.36
C PRO A 457 21.34 -29.68 -9.54
N ASN A 458 21.73 -28.70 -10.35
CA ASN A 458 21.34 -28.31 -11.71
C ASN A 458 21.06 -29.43 -12.75
N GLY A 459 20.17 -29.11 -13.70
CA GLY A 459 19.92 -29.90 -14.92
C GLY A 459 19.41 -29.06 -16.11
N ASN A 460 20.33 -28.79 -17.04
CA ASN A 460 20.26 -27.89 -18.20
C ASN A 460 19.55 -28.50 -19.44
N GLY A 461 18.91 -27.67 -20.30
CA GLY A 461 18.97 -27.83 -21.76
C GLY A 461 17.70 -27.64 -22.62
N GLY A 462 17.67 -26.55 -23.42
CA GLY A 462 17.65 -26.66 -24.89
C GLY A 462 16.38 -26.29 -25.71
N GLY A 463 16.31 -25.03 -26.17
CA GLY A 463 16.25 -24.61 -27.60
C GLY A 463 15.07 -24.95 -28.54
N ALA A 464 14.43 -23.90 -29.10
CA ALA A 464 14.30 -23.57 -30.55
C ALA A 464 13.02 -22.75 -30.89
N GLY A 465 13.18 -21.61 -31.58
CA GLY A 465 12.10 -20.91 -32.31
C GLY A 465 11.80 -21.54 -33.69
N PRO A 466 11.18 -20.85 -34.69
CA PRO A 466 10.70 -19.46 -34.71
C PRO A 466 9.30 -19.26 -35.39
N SER A 467 8.90 -17.99 -35.57
CA SER A 467 8.29 -17.38 -36.78
C SER A 467 6.89 -16.70 -36.70
N THR A 468 6.95 -15.37 -36.79
CA THR A 468 6.22 -14.44 -37.69
C THR A 468 4.70 -14.46 -37.84
N GLY A 469 4.10 -13.29 -37.60
CA GLY A 469 2.83 -12.89 -38.22
C GLY A 469 2.31 -11.55 -37.67
N GLY A 470 2.63 -10.44 -38.34
CA GLY A 470 2.09 -9.12 -37.98
C GLY A 470 0.77 -8.80 -38.66
N SER A 471 -0.01 -7.89 -38.07
CA SER A 471 -0.81 -6.91 -38.80
C SER A 471 -1.43 -5.85 -37.88
N SER A 472 -1.26 -4.61 -38.31
CA SER A 472 -1.75 -3.32 -37.84
C SER A 472 -3.27 -3.09 -37.94
N ALA A 473 -3.84 -2.33 -37.01
CA ALA A 473 -4.88 -1.29 -37.22
C ALA A 473 -5.19 -0.63 -35.85
N ALA A 474 -4.82 0.63 -35.62
CA ALA A 474 -5.55 1.88 -35.93
C ALA A 474 -6.66 2.23 -34.91
N ALA A 475 -6.36 3.25 -34.11
CA ALA A 475 -7.24 3.92 -33.15
C ALA A 475 -8.41 4.68 -33.81
N PRO A 476 -9.51 4.85 -33.07
CA PRO A 476 -10.00 6.19 -32.69
C PRO A 476 -10.38 6.21 -31.19
N GLY A 477 -10.23 7.26 -30.39
CA GLY A 477 -10.54 8.67 -30.61
C GLY A 477 -11.54 9.09 -29.52
N ASP A 478 -11.02 9.70 -28.45
CA ASP A 478 -11.77 10.42 -27.40
C ASP A 478 -12.06 11.88 -27.88
N PRO A 479 -13.13 12.61 -27.47
CA PRO A 479 -13.45 12.99 -26.09
C PRO A 479 -14.92 12.82 -25.69
N GLY A 480 -15.18 12.04 -24.64
CA GLY A 480 -16.40 12.09 -23.85
C GLY A 480 -16.05 12.32 -22.39
N ASP A 481 -16.39 13.50 -21.87
CA ASP A 481 -16.41 13.89 -20.46
C ASP A 481 -16.63 12.70 -19.50
N PRO A 482 -15.67 12.33 -18.62
CA PRO A 482 -15.76 11.16 -17.76
C PRO A 482 -16.64 11.40 -16.52
N SER A 483 -17.45 12.45 -16.49
CA SER A 483 -18.31 12.74 -15.34
C SER A 483 -19.26 11.57 -15.05
N GLY A 484 -19.04 10.88 -13.92
CA GLY A 484 -19.99 9.92 -13.34
C GLY A 484 -21.32 10.55 -12.94
N CYS A 485 -21.42 11.88 -12.99
CA CYS A 485 -22.59 12.67 -12.61
C CYS A 485 -23.44 13.08 -13.82
N ALA A 486 -24.69 12.63 -13.85
CA ALA A 486 -25.69 13.11 -14.80
C ALA A 486 -26.61 14.15 -14.14
N PHE A 487 -26.39 15.45 -14.42
CA PHE A 487 -27.26 16.51 -13.92
C PHE A 487 -28.54 16.65 -14.78
N SER A 488 -29.70 16.38 -14.19
CA SER A 488 -31.00 16.77 -14.77
C SER A 488 -31.25 18.26 -14.47
N ALA A 489 -30.85 19.13 -15.39
CA ALA A 489 -31.11 20.56 -15.28
C ALA A 489 -32.60 20.85 -15.49
N ASN A 490 -33.31 21.15 -14.40
CA ASN A 490 -34.68 21.64 -14.44
C ASN A 490 -34.67 23.15 -14.76
N GLU A 491 -34.72 23.53 -16.04
CA GLU A 491 -34.99 24.93 -16.41
C GLU A 491 -36.49 25.25 -16.21
N PRO A 492 -36.84 26.31 -15.44
CA PRO A 492 -38.21 26.82 -15.46
C PRO A 492 -38.39 27.72 -16.69
N SER A 493 -38.99 27.16 -17.74
CA SER A 493 -39.46 27.90 -18.91
C SER A 493 -40.45 29.02 -18.50
N GLY A 494 -40.12 30.28 -18.79
CA GLY A 494 -40.95 31.41 -18.37
C GLY A 494 -40.74 32.70 -19.16
N GLN A 495 -41.36 32.75 -20.34
CA GLN A 495 -41.87 33.94 -21.05
C GLN A 495 -40.97 34.76 -21.99
N SER A 496 -41.49 34.84 -23.21
CA SER A 496 -41.11 35.68 -24.33
C SER A 496 -41.45 37.16 -24.10
N THR A 497 -40.63 38.06 -24.64
CA THR A 497 -41.06 39.09 -25.62
C THR A 497 -39.91 39.99 -26.11
N SER A 498 -39.96 40.23 -27.42
CA SER A 498 -39.45 41.38 -28.18
C SER A 498 -37.94 41.52 -28.48
N TRP A 499 -37.64 41.24 -29.74
CA TRP A 499 -36.51 41.78 -30.51
C TRP A 499 -36.76 43.25 -30.86
N LEU A 500 -35.72 44.11 -30.82
CA LEU A 500 -35.35 45.09 -31.87
C LEU A 500 -34.19 46.02 -31.44
N SER A 501 -33.10 45.91 -32.21
CA SER A 501 -32.30 47.00 -32.81
C SER A 501 -31.20 47.78 -32.03
N LEU A 502 -29.98 47.54 -32.53
CA LEU A 502 -28.83 48.44 -32.66
C LEU A 502 -29.15 49.92 -32.99
N LEU A 503 -28.39 50.86 -32.39
CA LEU A 503 -27.57 51.90 -33.07
C LEU A 503 -27.01 52.97 -32.09
N SER A 504 -25.68 52.93 -31.90
CA SER A 504 -24.67 54.00 -32.06
C SER A 504 -24.83 55.46 -31.55
N LEU A 505 -23.75 55.90 -30.87
CA LEU A 505 -22.90 57.09 -31.12
C LEU A 505 -23.15 58.48 -30.48
N LEU A 506 -22.01 59.06 -30.04
CA LEU A 506 -21.64 60.49 -29.81
C LEU A 506 -22.14 61.13 -28.49
N GLY A 507 -21.38 61.91 -27.71
CA GLY A 507 -20.12 62.63 -27.94
C GLY A 507 -20.28 64.12 -27.55
N TRP A 508 -19.29 64.67 -26.83
CA TRP A 508 -19.02 66.10 -26.49
C TRP A 508 -19.73 66.63 -25.23
N GLY A 509 -19.04 67.18 -24.22
CA GLY A 509 -18.13 68.35 -24.21
C GLY A 509 -18.92 69.52 -23.57
N LEU A 510 -18.47 70.40 -22.67
CA LEU A 510 -17.18 71.01 -22.38
C LEU A 510 -17.31 71.87 -21.07
N ILE A 511 -16.19 72.01 -20.33
CA ILE A 511 -15.58 73.28 -19.85
C ILE A 511 -15.91 73.92 -18.47
N ARG A 512 -14.81 73.96 -17.67
CA ARG A 512 -14.23 75.03 -16.79
C ARG A 512 -14.94 75.37 -15.47
N ARG A 513 -14.25 75.66 -14.34
CA ARG A 513 -12.94 76.34 -14.14
C ARG A 513 -12.46 76.19 -12.68
N ARG A 514 -11.12 76.04 -12.48
CA ARG A 514 -10.18 76.65 -11.48
C ARG A 514 -10.68 76.89 -10.01
N SER A 515 -9.92 76.64 -8.93
CA SER A 515 -8.48 76.88 -8.66
C SER A 515 -8.01 76.38 -7.28
N SER A 516 -6.71 76.06 -7.16
CA SER A 516 -5.76 76.40 -6.04
C SER A 516 -5.98 75.75 -4.66
N ALA A 517 -4.99 75.29 -3.87
CA ALA A 517 -3.53 75.13 -3.97
C ALA A 517 -2.99 74.49 -2.66
N ARG A 518 -1.78 73.90 -2.74
CA ARG A 518 -0.71 73.67 -1.70
C ARG A 518 -1.08 72.80 -0.48
N GLY A 519 -0.33 71.72 -0.17
CA GLY A 519 1.09 71.68 0.29
C GLY A 519 1.06 71.53 1.82
N THR A 520 1.80 70.70 2.56
CA THR A 520 3.14 70.11 2.53
C THR A 520 3.19 69.07 3.68
N ARG A 521 3.68 67.84 3.49
CA ARG A 521 5.00 67.27 3.92
C ARG A 521 5.38 67.31 5.42
N ARG A 522 5.82 66.12 5.86
CA ARG A 522 6.93 65.77 6.78
C ARG A 522 6.69 65.91 8.30
N ASP A 523 7.29 65.08 9.13
CA ASP A 523 8.51 64.25 8.97
C ASP A 523 8.32 62.73 9.08
#